data_AF-A0A8T6DM56-F1
#
_entry.id   AF-A0A8T6DM56-F1
#
_cell.length_a   1.000
_cell.length_b   1.000
_cell.length_c   1.000
_cell.angle_alpha   90.00
_cell.angle_beta   90.00
_cell.angle_gamma   90.00
#
_symmetry.space_group_name_H-M   'P 1'
#
loop_
_entity.id
_entity.type
_entity.pdbx_description
1 polymer ?
#
loop_
_entity_poly.entity_id
_entity_poly.type
_entity_poly.pdbx_seq_one_letter_code
_entity_poly.pdbx_strand_id
1 'polypeptide(L)'
;MTTKPKQPTLFDPTATDKSAMARPSRIGDTTVSYAYASAMLNRATGFMDTYDFTLNPYSGCSFGCSYCYAAFFSTTTEERDKWGKWVRVKDNAIDLMRKKIKGRHKDKNGNWKPNNESLIYMSSVTDPYQPIERRLELT
;
A
#
# COMPACT_ATOMS: atom_id res chain seq x y z
N MET A 1 31.28 -35.75 6.62
CA MET A 1 31.10 -34.55 5.80
C MET A 1 29.82 -33.86 6.24
N THR A 2 29.92 -32.86 7.11
CA THR A 2 28.79 -32.10 7.65
C THR A 2 28.26 -31.15 6.57
N THR A 3 27.06 -31.44 6.05
CA THR A 3 26.39 -30.58 5.07
C THR A 3 26.07 -29.23 5.71
N LYS A 4 26.68 -28.17 5.18
CA LYS A 4 26.44 -26.78 5.61
C LYS A 4 24.94 -26.46 5.41
N PRO A 5 24.22 -25.91 6.41
CA PRO A 5 22.82 -25.58 6.24
C PRO A 5 22.66 -24.58 5.09
N LYS A 6 21.79 -24.92 4.14
CA LYS A 6 21.50 -24.11 2.95
C LYS A 6 20.87 -22.79 3.41
N GLN A 7 21.51 -21.66 3.11
CA GLN A 7 20.92 -20.36 3.41
C GLN A 7 19.61 -20.21 2.63
N PRO A 8 18.50 -19.82 3.29
CA PRO A 8 17.25 -19.56 2.58
C PRO A 8 17.45 -18.39 1.61
N THR A 9 16.97 -18.56 0.38
CA THR A 9 17.02 -17.51 -0.63
C THR A 9 15.89 -16.50 -0.38
N LEU A 10 16.08 -15.25 -0.81
CA LEU A 10 15.10 -14.15 -0.65
C LEU A 10 13.72 -14.49 -1.25
N PHE A 11 13.67 -15.45 -2.18
CA PHE A 11 12.48 -15.87 -2.91
C PHE A 11 12.14 -17.36 -2.70
N ASP A 12 12.58 -17.97 -1.60
CA ASP A 12 12.28 -19.37 -1.34
C ASP A 12 10.75 -19.58 -1.16
N PRO A 13 10.05 -20.22 -2.11
CA PRO A 13 8.59 -20.37 -2.07
C PRO A 13 8.14 -21.30 -0.93
N THR A 14 9.08 -22.06 -0.34
CA THR A 14 8.84 -22.93 0.82
C THR A 14 8.99 -22.20 2.15
N ALA A 15 9.51 -20.97 2.15
CA ALA A 15 9.53 -20.08 3.31
C ALA A 15 8.16 -19.40 3.50
N THR A 16 7.07 -20.16 3.38
CA THR A 16 5.75 -19.73 3.81
C THR A 16 5.74 -19.82 5.33
N ASP A 17 6.16 -18.72 5.96
CA ASP A 17 5.96 -18.50 7.38
C ASP A 17 4.46 -18.62 7.67
N LYS A 18 4.09 -19.61 8.49
CA LYS A 18 2.70 -19.83 8.95
C LYS A 18 2.12 -18.62 9.70
N SER A 19 2.90 -17.56 9.91
CA SER A 19 2.47 -16.19 10.23
C SER A 19 1.56 -15.53 9.17
N ALA A 20 1.41 -16.07 7.95
CA ALA A 20 0.64 -15.46 6.86
C ALA A 20 -0.85 -15.19 7.17
N MET A 21 -1.43 -15.73 8.25
CA MET A 21 -2.82 -15.45 8.66
C MET A 21 -2.96 -14.38 9.75
N ALA A 22 -1.88 -14.00 10.45
CA ALA A 22 -1.97 -13.04 11.55
C ALA A 22 -1.69 -11.62 11.05
N ARG A 23 -2.73 -10.76 11.07
CA ARG A 23 -2.60 -9.33 10.80
C ARG A 23 -1.60 -8.71 11.78
N PRO A 24 -0.40 -8.27 11.33
CA PRO A 24 0.58 -7.70 12.24
C PRO A 24 0.05 -6.42 12.87
N SER A 25 0.19 -6.29 14.18
CA SER A 25 -0.05 -5.04 14.91
C SER A 25 1.21 -4.18 15.03
N ARG A 26 2.40 -4.74 14.73
CA ARG A 26 3.70 -4.05 14.79
C ARG A 26 4.70 -4.61 13.79
N ILE A 27 5.62 -3.76 13.36
CA ILE A 27 6.78 -4.09 12.51
C ILE A 27 8.00 -3.37 13.07
N GLY A 28 8.87 -4.11 13.75
CA GLY A 28 9.91 -3.50 14.57
C GLY A 28 9.30 -2.51 15.57
N ASP A 29 9.74 -1.25 15.49
CA ASP A 29 9.23 -0.17 16.34
C ASP A 29 7.94 0.48 15.80
N THR A 30 7.55 0.18 14.57
CA THR A 30 6.40 0.80 13.92
C THR A 30 5.11 0.11 14.37
N THR A 31 4.12 0.90 14.79
CA THR A 31 2.77 0.41 15.12
C THR A 31 1.92 0.34 13.86
N VAL A 32 1.21 -0.79 13.68
CA VAL A 32 0.34 -1.02 12.52
C VAL A 32 -1.11 -0.94 12.97
N SER A 33 -1.89 -0.10 12.30
CA SER A 33 -3.33 0.03 12.48
C SER A 33 -4.06 -0.27 11.16
N TYR A 34 -5.32 -0.68 11.25
CA TYR A 34 -6.16 -0.99 10.10
C TYR A 34 -7.36 -0.05 10.12
N ALA A 35 -7.60 0.63 9.02
CA ALA A 35 -8.71 1.57 8.90
C ALA A 35 -9.43 1.37 7.56
N TYR A 36 -10.73 1.55 7.58
CA TYR A 36 -11.52 1.59 6.35
C TYR A 36 -11.29 2.92 5.63
N ALA A 37 -11.12 2.84 4.32
CA ALA A 37 -11.05 4.01 3.44
C ALA A 37 -12.35 4.18 2.65
N SER A 38 -12.64 5.42 2.28
CA SER A 38 -13.74 5.77 1.36
C SER A 38 -13.35 5.54 -0.10
N ALA A 39 -12.07 5.72 -0.43
CA ALA A 39 -11.54 5.57 -1.78
C ALA A 39 -10.10 5.06 -1.79
N MET A 40 -9.81 4.23 -2.79
CA MET A 40 -8.47 3.70 -3.04
C MET A 40 -7.72 4.48 -4.14
N LEU A 41 -8.47 4.99 -5.12
CA LEU A 41 -7.98 5.85 -6.19
C LEU A 41 -8.53 7.27 -6.03
N ASN A 42 -7.64 8.25 -5.92
CA ASN A 42 -7.97 9.67 -5.95
C ASN A 42 -7.57 10.24 -7.31
N ARG A 43 -8.25 11.29 -7.80
CA ARG A 43 -7.79 11.97 -9.04
C ARG A 43 -6.40 12.56 -8.79
N ALA A 44 -5.49 12.37 -9.73
CA ALA A 44 -4.21 13.05 -9.65
C ALA A 44 -4.39 14.52 -10.08
N THR A 45 -3.72 15.42 -9.36
CA THR A 45 -3.82 16.88 -9.55
C THR A 45 -2.47 17.51 -9.24
N GLY A 46 -2.25 18.74 -9.71
CA GLY A 46 -1.02 19.47 -9.46
C GLY A 46 0.17 18.81 -10.17
N PHE A 47 1.27 18.57 -9.47
CA PHE A 47 2.50 18.00 -10.03
C PHE A 47 2.32 16.62 -10.70
N MET A 48 1.24 15.91 -10.39
CA MET A 48 0.94 14.56 -10.90
C MET A 48 -0.18 14.55 -11.95
N ASP A 49 -0.48 15.70 -12.57
CA ASP A 49 -1.57 15.84 -13.55
C ASP A 49 -1.41 15.00 -14.83
N THR A 50 -0.18 14.57 -15.13
CA THR A 50 0.14 13.59 -16.18
C THR A 50 -0.43 12.19 -15.92
N TYR A 51 -0.81 11.88 -14.68
CA TYR A 51 -1.47 10.64 -14.29
C TYR A 51 -2.97 10.89 -14.13
N ASP A 52 -3.79 9.86 -14.30
CA ASP A 52 -5.23 10.01 -14.08
C ASP A 52 -5.58 9.90 -12.58
N PHE A 53 -4.87 9.02 -11.86
CA PHE A 53 -5.14 8.70 -10.46
C PHE A 53 -3.88 8.56 -9.62
N THR A 54 -4.01 8.81 -8.32
CA THR A 54 -3.05 8.41 -7.29
C THR A 54 -3.60 7.23 -6.50
N LEU A 55 -2.74 6.29 -6.14
CA LEU A 55 -3.08 5.09 -5.35
C LEU A 55 -2.17 5.05 -4.13
N ASN A 56 -2.73 5.05 -2.92
CA ASN A 56 -1.98 4.92 -1.67
C ASN A 56 -2.60 3.80 -0.82
N PRO A 57 -1.95 2.63 -0.67
CA PRO A 57 -2.47 1.49 0.13
C PRO A 57 -2.27 1.69 1.63
N TYR A 58 -1.25 2.47 1.97
CA TYR A 58 -0.89 2.80 3.33
C TYR A 58 -0.99 4.31 3.59
N SER A 59 -1.06 4.66 4.86
CA SER A 59 -0.81 6.01 5.36
C SER A 59 0.23 5.90 6.47
N GLY A 60 1.13 6.87 6.57
CA GLY A 60 2.35 6.71 7.36
C GLY A 60 3.40 5.87 6.62
N CYS A 61 4.56 5.71 7.25
CA CYS A 61 5.67 4.95 6.69
C CYS A 61 6.52 4.38 7.82
N SER A 62 6.96 3.13 7.69
CA SER A 62 7.86 2.46 8.63
C SER A 62 9.33 2.84 8.46
N PHE A 63 9.73 3.41 7.32
CA PHE A 63 11.13 3.79 7.06
C PHE A 63 11.56 5.06 7.81
N GLY A 64 10.65 6.02 8.02
CA GLY A 64 10.91 7.19 8.86
C GLY A 64 12.03 8.11 8.37
N CYS A 65 12.23 8.26 7.06
CA CYS A 65 13.30 9.12 6.52
C CYS A 65 13.16 10.57 7.02
N SER A 66 14.25 11.16 7.53
CA SER A 66 14.26 12.52 8.10
C SER A 66 13.89 13.62 7.10
N TYR A 67 14.10 13.37 5.81
CA TYR A 67 13.80 14.29 4.71
C TYR A 67 12.45 14.02 4.04
N CYS A 68 11.64 13.10 4.58
CA CYS A 68 10.43 12.65 3.90
C CYS A 68 9.36 13.73 3.88
N TYR A 69 9.04 14.27 2.70
CA TYR A 69 7.96 15.25 2.56
C TYR A 69 6.59 14.65 2.94
N ALA A 70 6.41 13.33 2.79
CA ALA A 70 5.15 12.67 3.10
C ALA A 70 4.75 12.80 4.57
N ALA A 71 5.71 13.06 5.47
CA ALA A 71 5.43 13.34 6.87
C ALA A 71 4.49 14.53 7.07
N PHE A 72 4.57 15.55 6.21
CA PHE A 72 3.70 16.73 6.28
C PHE A 72 2.24 16.46 5.92
N PHE A 73 1.94 15.31 5.31
CA PHE A 73 0.57 14.87 4.99
C PHE A 73 -0.08 14.04 6.13
N SER A 74 0.59 13.92 7.28
CA SER A 74 0.01 13.33 8.49
C SER A 74 -1.21 14.14 8.97
N THR A 75 -2.21 13.47 9.54
CA THR A 75 -3.46 14.14 9.91
C THR A 75 -3.31 14.99 11.17
N THR A 76 -2.41 14.56 12.07
CA THR A 76 -2.13 15.28 13.33
C THR A 76 -0.65 15.64 13.44
N THR A 77 -0.36 16.66 14.25
CA THR A 77 1.03 17.02 14.62
C THR A 77 1.74 15.85 15.29
N GLU A 78 1.04 15.10 16.15
CA GLU A 78 1.61 13.92 16.81
C GLU A 78 2.02 12.82 15.82
N GLU A 79 1.16 12.54 14.83
CA GLU A 79 1.49 11.59 13.76
C GLU A 79 2.70 12.06 12.95
N ARG A 80 2.78 13.36 12.65
CA ARG A 80 3.93 13.96 11.95
C ARG A 80 5.21 13.80 12.77
N ASP A 81 5.17 14.11 14.06
CA ASP A 81 6.34 14.05 14.94
C ASP A 81 6.80 12.60 15.18
N LYS A 82 5.88 11.64 15.06
CA LYS A 82 6.14 10.19 15.14
C LYS A 82 6.34 9.54 13.76
N TRP A 83 6.73 10.29 12.73
CA TRP A 83 7.00 9.72 11.41
C TRP A 83 8.03 8.58 11.48
N GLY A 84 7.77 7.46 10.80
CA GLY A 84 8.55 6.23 10.96
C GLY A 84 8.00 5.23 11.99
N LYS A 85 7.16 5.69 12.92
CA LYS A 85 6.68 4.87 14.05
C LYS A 85 5.23 4.41 13.93
N TRP A 86 4.54 4.76 12.84
CA TRP A 86 3.18 4.29 12.59
C TRP A 86 2.93 4.04 11.09
N VAL A 87 2.09 3.04 10.83
CA VAL A 87 1.52 2.71 9.52
C VAL A 87 0.05 2.39 9.71
N ARG A 88 -0.78 2.93 8.82
CA ARG A 88 -2.21 2.65 8.74
C ARG A 88 -2.52 2.00 7.40
N VAL A 89 -2.98 0.78 7.47
CA VAL A 89 -3.38 -0.04 6.33
C VAL A 89 -4.82 0.29 5.95
N LYS A 90 -5.08 0.49 4.66
CA LYS A 90 -6.45 0.56 4.14
C LYS A 90 -7.02 -0.85 4.02
N ASP A 91 -7.80 -1.26 5.03
CA ASP A 91 -8.21 -2.66 5.16
C ASP A 91 -9.13 -3.15 4.03
N ASN A 92 -9.90 -2.23 3.45
CA ASN A 92 -10.81 -2.49 2.33
C ASN A 92 -10.23 -2.11 0.96
N ALA A 93 -8.90 -1.97 0.84
CA ALA A 93 -8.25 -1.53 -0.40
C ALA A 93 -8.62 -2.38 -1.63
N ILE A 94 -8.58 -3.71 -1.49
CA ILE A 94 -8.88 -4.65 -2.58
C ILE A 94 -10.34 -4.53 -3.04
N ASP A 95 -11.28 -4.43 -2.10
CA ASP A 95 -12.71 -4.33 -2.42
C ASP A 95 -13.04 -2.98 -3.09
N LEU A 96 -12.42 -1.89 -2.64
CA LEU A 96 -12.52 -0.59 -3.29
C LEU A 96 -11.97 -0.63 -4.72
N MET A 97 -10.84 -1.29 -4.95
CA MET A 97 -10.27 -1.45 -6.29
C MET A 97 -11.17 -2.29 -7.20
N ARG A 98 -11.67 -3.43 -6.71
CA ARG A 98 -12.62 -4.27 -7.45
C ARG A 98 -13.86 -3.49 -7.87
N LYS A 99 -14.43 -2.69 -6.96
CA LYS A 99 -15.60 -1.84 -7.26
C LYS A 99 -15.26 -0.80 -8.32
N LYS A 100 -14.09 -0.16 -8.22
CA LYS A 100 -13.66 0.89 -9.15
C LYS A 100 -13.38 0.36 -10.56
N ILE A 101 -12.71 -0.79 -10.66
CA ILE A 101 -12.41 -1.48 -11.93
C ILE A 101 -13.72 -1.91 -12.61
N LYS A 102 -14.63 -2.60 -11.89
CA LYS A 102 -15.92 -3.03 -12.43
C LYS A 102 -16.75 -1.88 -13.01
N GLY A 103 -16.76 -0.72 -12.33
CA GLY A 103 -17.47 0.47 -12.81
C GLY A 103 -16.81 1.19 -13.99
N ARG A 104 -15.54 0.90 -14.29
CA ARG A 104 -14.77 1.57 -15.35
C ARG A 104 -14.80 0.83 -16.68
N HIS A 105 -14.70 -0.49 -16.65
CA HIS A 105 -14.70 -1.31 -17.86
C HIS A 105 -16.05 -1.36 -18.56
N LYS A 106 -17.13 -0.92 -17.91
CA LYS A 106 -18.48 -0.96 -18.47
C LYS A 106 -19.03 0.44 -18.72
N ASP A 107 -19.68 0.64 -19.86
CA ASP A 107 -20.48 1.84 -20.14
C ASP A 107 -21.81 1.83 -19.36
N LYS A 108 -22.59 2.90 -19.51
CA LYS A 108 -23.92 3.04 -18.89
C LYS A 108 -24.93 1.98 -19.33
N ASN A 109 -24.63 1.24 -20.41
CA ASN A 109 -25.45 0.18 -20.98
C ASN A 109 -24.89 -1.22 -20.66
N GLY A 110 -23.80 -1.32 -19.90
CA GLY A 110 -23.16 -2.57 -19.52
C GLY A 110 -22.15 -3.14 -20.53
N ASN A 111 -21.89 -2.45 -21.64
CA ASN A 111 -20.94 -2.90 -22.67
C ASN A 111 -19.50 -2.62 -22.24
N TRP A 112 -18.58 -3.47 -22.68
CA TRP A 112 -17.15 -3.29 -22.41
C TRP A 112 -16.62 -2.06 -23.17
N LYS A 113 -15.95 -1.14 -22.46
CA LYS A 113 -15.33 0.04 -23.09
C LYS A 113 -13.97 -0.33 -23.68
N PRO A 114 -13.75 -0.23 -25.00
CA PRO A 114 -12.42 -0.34 -25.58
C PRO A 114 -11.54 0.84 -25.10
N ASN A 115 -10.24 0.59 -24.90
CA ASN A 115 -9.21 1.57 -24.52
C ASN A 115 -9.42 2.29 -23.17
N ASN A 116 -9.78 1.54 -22.12
CA ASN A 116 -9.89 2.06 -20.75
C ASN A 116 -8.56 1.89 -19.98
N GLU A 117 -7.47 2.34 -20.57
CA GLU A 117 -6.19 2.46 -19.87
C GLU A 117 -6.26 3.66 -18.92
N SER A 118 -5.65 3.55 -17.75
CA SER A 118 -5.54 4.67 -16.80
C SER A 118 -4.13 4.66 -16.24
N LEU A 119 -3.50 5.83 -16.24
CA LEU A 119 -2.20 6.02 -15.62
C LEU A 119 -2.41 6.20 -14.11
N ILE A 120 -1.71 5.38 -13.33
CA ILE A 120 -1.78 5.40 -11.87
C ILE A 120 -0.42 5.80 -11.33
N TYR A 121 -0.39 6.89 -10.58
CA TYR A 121 0.75 7.26 -9.76
C TYR A 121 0.70 6.46 -8.46
N MET A 122 1.70 5.61 -8.27
CA MET A 122 1.79 4.73 -7.11
C MET A 122 2.40 5.47 -5.91
N SER A 123 1.68 5.45 -4.79
CA SER A 123 2.13 5.85 -3.46
C SER A 123 2.74 7.26 -3.37
N SER A 124 1.93 8.27 -3.66
CA SER A 124 2.35 9.68 -3.61
C SER A 124 2.61 10.24 -2.21
N VAL A 125 2.14 9.60 -1.14
CA VAL A 125 2.31 10.08 0.25
C VAL A 125 2.65 8.95 1.22
N THR A 126 3.14 7.83 0.72
CA THR A 126 3.59 6.67 1.50
C THR A 126 4.57 5.86 0.64
N ASP A 127 5.13 4.79 1.17
CA ASP A 127 5.85 3.80 0.37
C ASP A 127 4.96 2.57 0.13
N PRO A 128 4.88 2.03 -1.11
CA PRO A 128 4.08 0.84 -1.41
C PRO A 128 4.74 -0.44 -0.88
N TYR A 129 6.07 -0.50 -0.82
CA TYR A 129 6.84 -1.72 -0.56
C TYR A 129 7.41 -1.74 0.86
N GLN A 130 6.64 -1.25 1.82
CA GLN A 130 7.00 -1.31 3.22
C GLN A 130 7.16 -2.77 3.67
N PRO A 131 7.91 -3.08 4.74
CA PRO A 131 8.11 -4.46 5.19
C PRO A 131 6.80 -5.21 5.50
N ILE A 132 5.69 -4.48 5.74
CA ILE A 132 4.35 -5.07 5.91
C ILE A 132 3.82 -5.72 4.64
N GLU A 133 4.23 -5.22 3.48
CA GLU A 133 3.70 -5.61 2.17
C GLU A 133 3.89 -7.10 1.91
N ARG A 134 5.03 -7.66 2.34
CA ARG A 134 5.30 -9.11 2.28
C ARG A 134 4.21 -9.96 2.93
N ARG A 135 3.44 -9.41 3.88
CA ARG A 135 2.35 -10.13 4.57
C ARG A 135 0.97 -9.79 4.04
N LEU A 136 0.77 -8.58 3.52
CA LEU A 136 -0.55 -8.08 3.16
C LEU A 136 -0.85 -8.16 1.66
N GLU A 137 0.18 -8.17 0.81
CA GLU A 137 0.06 -8.34 -0.64
C GLU A 137 -0.98 -7.38 -1.26
N LEU A 138 -0.92 -6.10 -0.85
CA LEU A 138 -1.77 -5.03 -1.38
C LEU A 138 -1.18 -4.38 -2.64
N THR A 139 0.12 -4.57 -2.92
CA THR A 139 0.83 -4.06 -4.10
C THR A 139 1.72 -5.12 -4.72
#